data_AF-X1J9U2-F1
#
_entry.id   AF-X1J9U2-F1
#
_cell.length_a   1.000
_cell.length_b   1.000
_cell.length_c   1.000
_cell.angle_alpha   90.00
_cell.angle_beta   90.00
_cell.angle_gamma   90.00
#
_symmetry.space_group_name_H-M   'P 1'
#
loop_
_entity.id
_entity.type
_entity.pdbx_description
1 polymer ?
#
loop_
_entity_poly.entity_id
_entity_poly.type
_entity_poly.pdbx_seq_one_letter_code
_entity_poly.pdbx_strand_id
1 'polypeptide(L)'
;MSSKRIIVEKPVAQDFIKKFTNKVKKLKVGDPRQPDTVIGPLINQWQLDLLKGQVEEAINKGAKLLCGGKYKGLCHYPTVLTEVTTDMKVFSEETFGPVAPVIVARDADEAVALANNSRYGLSAGVITR
;
A
#
# COMPACT_ATOMS: atom_id res chain seq x y z
N MET A 1 -4.37 5.62 12.91
CA MET A 1 -3.26 5.86 11.96
C MET A 1 -3.40 4.86 10.81
N SER A 2 -3.31 5.29 9.55
CA SER A 2 -3.21 4.39 8.40
C SER A 2 -1.74 4.31 7.95
N SER A 3 -1.13 3.12 7.98
CA SER A 3 0.25 2.92 7.52
C SER A 3 0.29 2.91 6.00
N LYS A 4 0.51 4.09 5.40
CA LYS A 4 0.49 4.26 3.94
C LYS A 4 1.70 3.62 3.24
N ARG A 5 2.92 3.95 3.67
CA ARG A 5 4.16 3.51 3.03
C ARG A 5 4.86 2.49 3.91
N ILE A 6 5.26 1.39 3.30
CA ILE A 6 6.09 0.39 3.96
C ILE A 6 7.47 0.49 3.34
N ILE A 7 8.44 1.03 4.09
CA ILE A 7 9.82 1.18 3.64
C ILE A 7 10.64 0.07 4.27
N VAL A 8 11.35 -0.69 3.45
CA VAL A 8 12.06 -1.89 3.87
C VAL A 8 13.50 -1.84 3.37
N GLU A 9 14.46 -2.08 4.25
CA GLU A 9 15.87 -2.13 3.85
C GLU A 9 16.16 -3.34 2.93
N LYS A 10 17.04 -3.11 1.96
CA LYS A 10 17.42 -4.06 0.90
C LYS A 10 17.74 -5.47 1.40
N PRO A 11 18.46 -5.70 2.51
CA PRO A 11 18.80 -7.05 2.97
C PRO A 11 17.59 -7.94 3.30
N VAL A 12 16.46 -7.36 3.69
CA VAL A 12 15.25 -8.12 4.09
C VAL A 12 14.06 -7.90 3.13
N ALA A 13 14.20 -7.01 2.15
CA ALA A 13 13.12 -6.60 1.25
C ALA A 13 12.46 -7.77 0.52
N GLN A 14 13.23 -8.68 -0.07
CA GLN A 14 12.69 -9.78 -0.86
C GLN A 14 11.82 -10.73 -0.01
N ASP A 15 12.34 -11.14 1.15
CA ASP A 15 11.63 -12.03 2.07
C ASP A 15 10.39 -11.35 2.66
N PHE A 16 10.50 -10.07 3.01
CA PHE A 16 9.38 -9.28 3.48
C PHE A 16 8.28 -9.21 2.42
N ILE A 17 8.61 -8.78 1.21
CA ILE A 17 7.65 -8.61 0.10
C ILE A 17 6.92 -9.94 -0.17
N LYS A 18 7.64 -11.05 -0.20
CA LYS A 18 7.07 -12.38 -0.41
C LYS A 18 6.08 -12.75 0.71
N LYS A 19 6.51 -12.66 1.98
CA LYS A 19 5.67 -13.03 3.13
C LYS A 19 4.46 -12.11 3.29
N PHE A 20 4.68 -10.81 3.14
CA PHE A 20 3.64 -9.79 3.21
C PHE A 20 2.58 -10.00 2.12
N THR A 21 3.00 -10.13 0.86
CA THR A 21 2.09 -10.38 -0.27
C THR A 21 1.27 -11.66 -0.06
N ASN A 22 1.91 -12.74 0.41
CA ASN A 22 1.21 -14.00 0.70
C ASN A 22 0.18 -13.88 1.83
N LYS A 23 0.44 -13.04 2.83
CA LYS A 23 -0.52 -12.76 3.90
C LYS A 23 -1.67 -11.90 3.39
N VAL A 24 -1.38 -10.85 2.62
CA VAL A 24 -2.37 -9.93 2.05
C VAL A 24 -3.36 -10.67 1.12
N LYS A 25 -2.87 -11.59 0.29
CA LYS A 25 -3.71 -12.43 -0.60
C LYS A 25 -4.77 -13.26 0.15
N LYS A 26 -4.58 -13.52 1.44
CA LYS A 26 -5.50 -14.33 2.26
C LYS A 26 -6.56 -13.50 2.99
N LEU A 27 -6.52 -12.18 2.90
CA LEU A 27 -7.49 -11.32 3.59
C LEU A 27 -8.86 -11.43 2.92
N LYS A 28 -9.90 -11.74 3.71
CA LYS A 28 -11.27 -11.82 3.21
C LYS A 28 -11.82 -10.42 2.95
N VAL A 29 -12.36 -10.24 1.75
CA VAL A 29 -13.01 -9.01 1.29
C VAL A 29 -14.50 -9.27 1.15
N GLY A 30 -15.37 -8.41 1.71
CA GLY A 30 -16.81 -8.63 1.60
C GLY A 30 -17.69 -7.80 2.54
N ASP A 31 -18.83 -8.39 2.92
CA ASP A 31 -19.83 -7.76 3.78
C ASP A 31 -19.25 -7.54 5.19
N PRO A 32 -19.22 -6.29 5.70
CA PRO A 32 -18.69 -5.98 7.03
C PRO A 32 -19.52 -6.58 8.17
N ARG A 33 -20.72 -7.11 7.91
CA ARG A 33 -21.53 -7.85 8.90
C ARG A 33 -21.02 -9.27 9.15
N GLN A 34 -20.16 -9.80 8.29
CA GLN A 34 -19.60 -11.14 8.45
C GLN A 34 -18.38 -11.10 9.38
N PRO A 35 -18.32 -11.93 10.45
CA PRO A 35 -17.25 -11.85 11.45
C PRO A 35 -15.83 -12.08 10.93
N ASP A 36 -15.69 -12.78 9.80
CA ASP A 36 -14.41 -13.11 9.19
C ASP A 36 -14.01 -12.15 8.04
N THR A 37 -14.85 -11.15 7.72
CA THR A 37 -14.49 -10.09 6.77
C THR A 37 -13.42 -9.19 7.37
N VAL A 38 -12.31 -9.03 6.66
CA VAL A 38 -11.21 -8.14 7.09
C VAL A 38 -11.25 -6.82 6.34
N ILE A 39 -11.59 -6.85 5.05
CA ILE A 39 -11.64 -5.66 4.19
C ILE A 39 -13.10 -5.44 3.74
N GLY A 40 -13.71 -4.36 4.22
CA GLY A 40 -15.05 -3.93 3.85
C GLY A 40 -15.07 -2.99 2.63
N PRO A 41 -16.27 -2.46 2.28
CA PRO A 41 -16.40 -1.49 1.21
C PRO A 41 -15.76 -0.15 1.59
N LEU A 42 -15.29 0.57 0.56
CA LEU A 42 -15.02 2.00 0.66
C LEU A 42 -16.34 2.76 0.86
N ILE A 43 -16.24 3.98 1.37
CA ILE A 43 -17.41 4.77 1.78
C ILE A 43 -18.34 5.14 0.60
N ASN A 44 -17.79 5.35 -0.61
CA ASN A 44 -18.56 5.72 -1.80
C ASN A 44 -17.77 5.46 -3.10
N GLN A 45 -18.43 5.67 -4.24
CA GLN A 45 -17.87 5.48 -5.57
C GLN A 45 -16.70 6.43 -5.88
N TRP A 46 -16.78 7.69 -5.45
CA TRP A 46 -15.73 8.68 -5.68
C TRP A 46 -14.38 8.25 -5.06
N GLN A 47 -14.42 7.70 -3.84
CA GLN A 47 -13.22 7.16 -3.18
C GLN A 47 -12.66 5.93 -3.91
N LEU A 48 -13.54 5.07 -4.44
CA LEU A 48 -13.12 3.94 -5.27
C LEU A 48 -12.40 4.40 -6.54
N ASP A 49 -12.95 5.39 -7.23
CA ASP A 49 -12.39 5.92 -8.48
C ASP A 49 -11.05 6.61 -8.24
N LEU A 50 -10.92 7.37 -7.15
CA LEU A 50 -9.66 8.00 -6.75
C LEU A 50 -8.57 6.95 -6.46
N LEU A 51 -8.91 5.94 -5.67
CA LEU A 51 -7.97 4.86 -5.32
C LEU A 51 -7.55 4.06 -6.55
N LYS A 52 -8.50 3.72 -7.41
CA LYS A 52 -8.26 3.02 -8.69
C LYS A 52 -7.32 3.85 -9.58
N GLY A 53 -7.59 5.14 -9.73
CA GLY A 53 -6.77 6.04 -10.53
C GLY A 53 -5.33 6.13 -10.02
N GLN A 54 -5.11 6.17 -8.71
CA GLN A 54 -3.76 6.15 -8.12
C GLN A 54 -3.04 4.82 -8.40
N VAL A 55 -3.72 3.68 -8.31
CA VAL A 55 -3.13 2.36 -8.62
C VAL A 55 -2.77 2.25 -10.10
N GLU A 56 -3.67 2.65 -11.00
CA GLU A 56 -3.44 2.63 -12.45
C GLU A 56 -2.29 3.56 -12.84
N GLU A 57 -2.24 4.76 -12.26
CA GLU A 57 -1.14 5.72 -12.47
C GLU A 57 0.21 5.16 -12.03
N ALA A 58 0.27 4.52 -10.87
CA ALA A 58 1.49 3.89 -10.39
C ALA A 58 1.96 2.77 -11.33
N ILE A 59 1.06 1.91 -11.78
CA ILE A 59 1.37 0.83 -12.73
C ILE A 59 1.89 1.40 -14.06
N ASN A 60 1.22 2.43 -14.58
CA ASN A 60 1.65 3.11 -15.82
C ASN A 60 3.02 3.78 -15.70
N LYS A 61 3.45 4.15 -14.49
CA LYS A 61 4.79 4.67 -14.18
C LYS A 61 5.82 3.58 -13.83
N GLY A 62 5.46 2.31 -13.93
CA GLY A 62 6.37 1.18 -13.75
C GLY A 62 6.28 0.48 -12.40
N ALA A 63 5.33 0.84 -11.54
CA ALA A 63 5.10 0.06 -10.32
C ALA A 63 4.64 -1.36 -10.68
N LYS A 64 5.12 -2.35 -9.92
CA LYS A 64 4.71 -3.75 -10.06
C LYS A 64 3.55 -4.08 -9.13
N LEU A 65 2.45 -4.57 -9.70
CA LEU A 65 1.31 -5.10 -8.98
C LEU A 65 1.53 -6.55 -8.56
N LEU A 66 1.69 -6.82 -7.26
CA LEU A 66 1.95 -8.17 -6.74
C LEU A 66 0.67 -8.94 -6.37
N CYS A 67 -0.38 -8.22 -5.99
CA CYS A 67 -1.73 -8.74 -5.79
C CYS A 67 -2.77 -7.59 -5.76
N GLY A 68 -4.04 -7.95 -5.84
CA GLY A 68 -5.14 -6.98 -5.77
C GLY A 68 -5.40 -6.34 -7.13
N GLY A 69 -5.50 -5.01 -7.16
CA GLY A 69 -5.77 -4.22 -8.37
C GLY A 69 -7.16 -4.43 -8.97
N LYS A 70 -8.11 -4.92 -8.16
CA LYS A 70 -9.47 -5.25 -8.57
C LYS A 70 -10.47 -4.84 -7.50
N TYR A 71 -11.74 -4.76 -7.88
CA TYR A 71 -12.82 -4.37 -6.98
C TYR A 71 -14.12 -5.13 -7.31
N LYS A 72 -15.03 -5.16 -6.34
CA LYS A 72 -16.40 -5.67 -6.51
C LYS A 72 -17.37 -4.73 -5.78
N GLY A 73 -18.23 -4.05 -6.52
CA GLY A 73 -18.99 -2.92 -5.98
C GLY A 73 -18.01 -1.90 -5.37
N LEU A 74 -18.28 -1.44 -4.15
CA LEU A 74 -17.40 -0.54 -3.41
C LEU A 74 -16.23 -1.23 -2.68
N CYS A 75 -16.11 -2.56 -2.76
CA CYS A 75 -15.03 -3.29 -2.10
C CYS A 75 -13.80 -3.34 -3.01
N HIS A 76 -12.79 -2.51 -2.72
CA HIS A 76 -11.48 -2.61 -3.35
C HIS A 76 -10.67 -3.74 -2.68
N TYR A 77 -10.12 -4.66 -3.48
CA TYR A 77 -9.32 -5.76 -2.94
C TYR A 77 -7.98 -5.22 -2.44
N PRO A 78 -7.39 -5.85 -1.40
CA PRO A 78 -6.13 -5.38 -0.86
C PRO A 78 -5.01 -5.55 -1.89
N THR A 79 -4.32 -4.45 -2.14
CA THR A 79 -3.35 -4.30 -3.22
C THR A 79 -1.96 -4.08 -2.65
N VAL A 80 -0.98 -4.78 -3.22
CA VAL A 80 0.44 -4.57 -2.90
C VAL A 80 1.15 -4.11 -4.17
N LEU A 81 1.81 -2.96 -4.07
CA LEU A 81 2.63 -2.39 -5.14
C LEU A 81 4.10 -2.39 -4.69
N THR A 82 4.99 -2.78 -5.59
CA THR A 82 6.45 -2.62 -5.43
C THR A 82 7.01 -1.78 -6.57
N GLU A 83 8.30 -1.45 -6.50
CA GLU A 83 8.94 -0.55 -7.48
C GLU A 83 8.25 0.82 -7.51
N VAL A 84 7.73 1.24 -6.35
CA VAL A 84 7.10 2.54 -6.17
C VAL A 84 8.16 3.61 -5.96
N THR A 85 8.13 4.64 -6.79
CA THR A 85 9.06 5.76 -6.79
C THR A 85 8.39 7.03 -6.25
N THR A 86 9.19 8.05 -5.95
CA THR A 86 8.72 9.29 -5.29
C THR A 86 7.81 10.15 -6.16
N ASP A 87 7.82 9.95 -7.48
CA ASP A 87 6.98 10.65 -8.47
C ASP A 87 5.59 10.04 -8.66
N MET A 88 5.30 8.88 -8.06
CA MET A 88 3.99 8.23 -8.14
C MET A 88 3.04 8.78 -7.08
N LYS A 89 1.75 8.90 -7.41
CA LYS A 89 0.74 9.43 -6.46
C LYS A 89 0.58 8.55 -5.23
N VAL A 90 0.66 7.23 -5.40
CA VAL A 90 0.63 6.27 -4.28
C VAL A 90 1.78 6.49 -3.28
N PHE A 91 2.87 7.17 -3.68
CA PHE A 91 3.94 7.57 -2.76
C PHE A 91 3.64 8.90 -2.05
N SER A 92 3.13 9.91 -2.76
CA SER A 92 3.03 11.29 -2.26
C SER A 92 1.65 11.69 -1.72
N GLU A 93 0.57 11.15 -2.28
CA GLU A 93 -0.83 11.44 -1.91
C GLU A 93 -1.43 10.36 -1.01
N GLU A 94 -2.31 10.74 -0.08
CA GLU A 94 -2.95 9.77 0.79
C GLU A 94 -3.94 8.89 0.01
N THR A 95 -3.84 7.57 0.18
CA THR A 95 -4.67 6.60 -0.56
C THR A 95 -5.98 6.29 0.16
N PHE A 96 -6.00 6.33 1.51
CA PHE A 96 -7.17 6.01 2.35
C PHE A 96 -7.93 4.71 2.00
N GLY A 97 -7.25 3.79 1.34
CA GLY A 97 -7.80 2.51 0.89
C GLY A 97 -6.82 1.37 1.11
N PRO A 98 -7.23 0.13 0.83
CA PRO A 98 -6.40 -1.05 1.07
C PRO A 98 -5.31 -1.21 -0.01
N VAL A 99 -4.44 -0.22 -0.15
CA VAL A 99 -3.29 -0.21 -1.08
C VAL A 99 -2.01 0.02 -0.27
N ALA A 100 -1.10 -0.94 -0.34
CA ALA A 100 0.18 -0.94 0.36
C ALA A 100 1.34 -0.83 -0.64
N PRO A 101 1.86 0.39 -0.90
CA PRO A 101 3.14 0.59 -1.55
C PRO A 101 4.29 0.13 -0.63
N VAL A 102 5.12 -0.77 -1.15
CA VAL A 102 6.35 -1.26 -0.52
C VAL A 102 7.55 -0.69 -1.27
N ILE A 103 8.35 0.11 -0.57
CA ILE A 103 9.52 0.80 -1.10
C ILE A 103 10.77 0.15 -0.50
N VAL A 104 11.76 -0.11 -1.36
CA VAL A 104 13.04 -0.67 -0.91
C VAL A 104 14.04 0.47 -0.72
N ALA A 105 14.57 0.61 0.48
CA ALA A 105 15.68 1.52 0.80
C ALA A 105 17.01 0.74 0.77
N ARG A 106 18.10 1.39 0.38
CA ARG A 106 19.45 0.79 0.39
C ARG A 106 19.93 0.57 1.83
N ASP A 107 19.63 1.53 2.71
CA ASP A 107 20.06 1.59 4.11
C ASP A 107 19.05 2.38 4.97
N ALA A 108 19.33 2.45 6.27
CA ALA A 108 18.52 3.16 7.25
C ALA A 108 18.44 4.68 6.99
N ASP A 109 19.51 5.31 6.52
CA ASP A 109 19.52 6.76 6.25
C ASP A 109 18.58 7.10 5.08
N GLU A 110 18.63 6.32 4.00
CA GLU A 110 17.69 6.45 2.90
C GLU A 110 16.25 6.11 3.35
N ALA A 111 16.06 5.13 4.23
CA ALA A 111 14.74 4.80 4.75
C ALA A 111 14.11 5.98 5.51
N VAL A 112 14.91 6.68 6.33
CA VAL A 112 14.49 7.89 7.04
C VAL A 112 14.23 9.04 6.06
N ALA A 113 15.11 9.23 5.06
CA ALA A 113 14.90 10.25 4.03
C ALA A 113 13.59 10.03 3.24
N LEU A 114 13.29 8.78 2.85
CA LEU A 114 12.05 8.40 2.19
C LEU A 114 10.82 8.59 3.09
N ALA A 115 10.94 8.27 4.38
CA ALA A 115 9.87 8.49 5.36
C ALA A 115 9.57 9.99 5.51
N ASN A 116 10.60 10.82 5.61
CA ASN A 116 10.48 12.27 5.74
C ASN A 116 10.11 12.98 4.42
N ASN A 117 10.28 12.32 3.27
CA ASN A 117 9.83 12.83 1.98
C ASN A 117 8.29 12.75 1.85
N SER A 118 7.62 13.62 2.57
CA SER A 118 6.16 13.73 2.64
C SER A 118 5.79 15.13 3.07
N ARG A 119 4.76 15.72 2.45
CA ARG A 119 4.16 16.97 2.93
C ARG A 119 3.35 16.80 4.23
N TYR A 120 3.16 15.55 4.65
CA TYR A 120 2.44 15.14 5.86
C TYR A 120 3.39 14.54 6.89
N GLY A 121 3.03 14.61 8.18
CA GLY A 121 3.87 14.13 9.27
C GLY A 121 3.10 13.67 10.52
N LEU A 122 1.96 12.99 10.35
CA LEU A 122 1.10 12.61 11.48
C LEU A 122 1.77 11.59 12.42
N SER A 123 2.40 10.55 11.86
CA SER A 123 3.04 9.48 12.65
C SER A 123 4.01 8.65 11.82
N ALA A 124 4.94 7.98 12.50
CA ALA A 124 5.84 6.98 11.93
C ALA A 124 6.00 5.80 12.91
N GLY A 125 6.38 4.63 12.39
CA GLY A 125 6.72 3.45 13.19
C GLY A 125 8.00 2.81 12.65
N VAL A 126 8.89 2.40 13.55
CA VAL A 126 10.18 1.79 13.22
C VAL A 126 10.27 0.43 13.90
N ILE A 127 10.67 -0.60 13.16
CA ILE A 127 10.94 -1.94 13.68
C ILE A 127 12.44 -2.18 13.51
N THR A 128 13.17 -2.18 14.62
CA THR A 128 14.61 -2.46 14.69
C THR A 128 14.88 -3.45 15.84
N ARG A 129 16.11 -3.99 15.93
CA ARG A 129 16.54 -4.88 17.01
C ARG A 129 16.98 -4.11 18.24
#